data_AF-A7VU78-F1
#
_entry.id   AF-A7VU78-F1
#
_cell.length_a   1.000
_cell.length_b   1.000
_cell.length_c   1.000
_cell.angle_alpha   90.00
_cell.angle_beta   90.00
_cell.angle_gamma   90.00
#
_symmetry.space_group_name_H-M   'P 1'
#
loop_
_entity.id
_entity.type
_entity.pdbx_description
1 polymer ?
#
loop_
_entity_poly.entity_id
_entity_poly.type
_entity_poly.pdbx_seq_one_letter_code
_entity_poly.pdbx_strand_id
1 'polypeptide(L)'
;MTKGIGNKRYTPEFKKIVVETMREEGLSYKETRLRFDIAGEDRVRNWERIYLEEGPEGLAVERRGRKITGRPRKLPQSTEEDLIAENQRLRAEVAYLKNLQALVLERERRQQKKRW
;
A
#
# COMPACT_ATOMS: atom_id res chain seq x y z
N MET A 1 40.86 -18.99 -3.85
CA MET A 1 39.53 -18.76 -3.27
C MET A 1 39.24 -17.26 -3.33
N THR A 2 38.33 -16.81 -4.19
CA THR A 2 37.95 -15.39 -4.26
C THR A 2 37.11 -15.05 -3.04
N LYS A 3 37.61 -14.20 -2.14
CA LYS A 3 36.82 -13.68 -1.02
C LYS A 3 35.60 -12.95 -1.60
N GLY A 4 34.39 -13.43 -1.27
CA GLY A 4 33.15 -12.83 -1.75
C GLY A 4 33.08 -11.35 -1.37
N ILE A 5 32.67 -10.50 -2.32
CA ILE A 5 32.49 -9.06 -2.09
C ILE A 5 31.46 -8.89 -0.96
N GLY A 6 31.84 -8.16 0.09
CA GLY A 6 30.94 -7.89 1.21
C GLY A 6 29.68 -7.16 0.75
N ASN A 7 28.53 -7.50 1.35
CA ASN A 7 27.26 -6.83 1.03
C ASN A 7 27.31 -5.35 1.42
N LYS A 8 27.06 -4.44 0.46
CA LYS A 8 26.90 -2.99 0.68
C LYS A 8 25.84 -2.75 1.76
N ARG A 9 26.21 -2.01 2.81
CA ARG A 9 25.32 -1.63 3.93
C ARG A 9 24.80 -0.22 3.68
N TYR A 10 23.51 -0.01 3.92
CA TYR A 10 22.85 1.27 3.80
C TYR A 10 22.37 1.71 5.17
N THR A 11 22.56 2.97 5.51
CA THR A 11 22.09 3.54 6.77
C THR A 11 20.55 3.68 6.74
N PRO A 12 19.88 3.65 7.90
CA PRO A 12 18.42 3.82 7.96
C PRO A 12 17.94 5.12 7.31
N GLU A 13 18.68 6.21 7.50
CA GLU A 13 18.40 7.53 6.95
C GLU A 13 18.47 7.52 5.43
N PHE A 14 19.49 6.87 4.87
CA PHE A 14 19.61 6.71 3.41
C PHE A 14 18.41 5.92 2.85
N LYS A 15 18.05 4.80 3.48
CA LYS A 15 16.89 4.00 3.04
C LYS A 15 15.60 4.82 3.07
N LYS A 16 15.43 5.66 4.09
CA LYS A 16 14.27 6.53 4.24
C LYS A 16 14.18 7.51 3.06
N ILE A 17 15.26 8.25 2.80
CA ILE A 17 15.34 9.19 1.67
C ILE A 17 15.00 8.49 0.35
N VAL A 18 15.58 7.32 0.11
CA VAL A 18 15.32 6.54 -1.12
C VAL A 18 13.83 6.24 -1.29
N VAL A 19 13.17 5.76 -0.23
CA VAL A 19 11.75 5.36 -0.30
C VAL A 19 10.84 6.59 -0.41
N GLU A 20 11.13 7.66 0.33
CA GLU A 20 10.36 8.90 0.27
C GLU A 20 10.45 9.52 -1.13
N THR A 21 11.66 9.69 -1.67
CA THR A 21 11.85 10.22 -3.04
C THR A 21 11.18 9.35 -4.10
N MET A 22 11.29 8.01 -3.99
CA MET A 22 10.63 7.11 -4.93
C MET A 22 9.11 7.33 -4.97
N ARG A 23 8.48 7.53 -3.81
CA ARG A 23 7.03 7.70 -3.71
C ARG A 23 6.57 9.11 -4.08
N GLU A 24 7.33 10.13 -3.71
CA GLU A 24 7.05 11.52 -4.07
C GLU A 24 7.11 11.75 -5.57
N GLU A 25 8.12 11.16 -6.23
CA GLU A 25 8.34 11.34 -7.67
C GLU A 25 7.71 10.23 -8.53
N GLY A 26 7.11 9.20 -7.91
CA GLY A 26 6.47 8.09 -8.62
C GLY A 26 7.44 7.20 -9.42
N LEU A 27 8.67 7.05 -8.94
CA LEU A 27 9.71 6.26 -9.62
C LEU A 27 9.45 4.76 -9.49
N SER A 28 9.76 4.00 -10.54
CA SER A 28 9.80 2.54 -10.44
C SER A 28 10.99 2.06 -9.57
N TYR A 29 10.93 0.81 -9.11
CA TYR A 29 12.04 0.21 -8.36
C TYR A 29 13.35 0.21 -9.15
N LYS A 30 13.29 0.04 -10.47
CA LYS A 30 14.45 0.01 -11.35
C LYS A 30 15.07 1.40 -11.50
N GLU A 31 14.25 2.43 -11.72
CA GLU A 31 14.70 3.83 -11.78
C GLU A 31 15.31 4.27 -10.46
N THR A 32 14.64 3.97 -9.35
CA THR A 32 15.14 4.25 -8.00
C THR A 32 16.48 3.57 -7.74
N ARG A 33 16.60 2.30 -8.10
CA ARG A 33 17.85 1.55 -7.98
C ARG A 33 18.99 2.23 -8.74
N LEU A 34 18.75 2.64 -9.99
CA LEU A 34 19.74 3.28 -10.85
C LEU A 34 20.13 4.66 -10.32
N ARG A 35 19.15 5.47 -9.91
CA ARG A 35 19.37 6.82 -9.38
C ARG A 35 20.22 6.83 -8.11
N PHE A 36 20.00 5.87 -7.22
CA PHE A 36 20.66 5.82 -5.91
C PHE A 36 21.83 4.81 -5.84
N ASP A 37 22.28 4.26 -6.98
CA ASP A 37 23.33 3.25 -7.08
C ASP A 37 23.15 2.08 -6.06
N ILE A 38 21.93 1.52 -6.09
CA ILE A 38 21.56 0.42 -5.21
C ILE A 38 21.86 -0.90 -5.91
N ALA A 39 22.48 -1.82 -5.18
CA ALA A 39 22.90 -3.11 -5.73
C ALA A 39 21.75 -4.01 -6.25
N GLY A 40 20.48 -3.69 -5.99
CA GLY A 40 19.34 -4.45 -6.53
C GLY A 40 17.99 -3.80 -6.23
N GLU A 41 17.03 -3.97 -7.14
CA GLU A 41 15.66 -3.44 -7.01
C GLU A 41 14.87 -4.11 -5.88
N ASP A 42 15.14 -5.39 -5.59
CA ASP A 42 14.55 -6.11 -4.46
C ASP A 42 14.86 -5.45 -3.11
N ARG A 43 15.99 -4.74 -2.99
CA ARG A 43 16.30 -3.99 -1.77
C ARG A 43 15.34 -2.82 -1.59
N VAL A 44 15.10 -2.07 -2.66
CA VAL A 44 14.15 -0.94 -2.67
C VAL A 44 12.75 -1.43 -2.34
N ARG A 45 12.29 -2.51 -3.00
CA ARG A 45 10.99 -3.13 -2.73
C ARG A 45 10.84 -3.54 -1.26
N ASN A 46 11.87 -4.18 -0.69
CA ASN A 46 11.84 -4.58 0.71
C ASN A 46 11.83 -3.39 1.68
N TRP A 47 12.55 -2.31 1.38
CA TRP A 47 12.52 -1.09 2.18
C TRP A 47 11.17 -0.40 2.12
N GLU A 48 10.57 -0.30 0.94
CA GLU A 48 9.21 0.26 0.80
C GLU A 48 8.20 -0.55 1.62
N ARG A 49 8.26 -1.89 1.54
CA ARG A 49 7.38 -2.75 2.33
C ARG A 49 7.52 -2.48 3.83
N ILE A 50 8.75 -2.42 4.34
CA ILE A 50 9.01 -2.11 5.76
C ILE A 50 8.50 -0.71 6.11
N TYR A 51 8.73 0.28 5.24
CA TYR A 51 8.28 1.65 5.45
C TYR A 51 6.74 1.74 5.55
N LEU A 52 6.02 1.00 4.70
CA LEU A 52 4.56 0.95 4.70
C LEU A 52 3.98 0.19 5.90
N GLU A 53 4.60 -0.91 6.30
CA GLU A 53 4.09 -1.77 7.38
C GLU A 53 4.49 -1.26 8.78
N GLU A 54 5.71 -0.75 8.93
CA GLU A 54 6.34 -0.46 10.22
C GLU A 54 6.78 1.02 10.37
N GLY A 55 6.64 1.83 9.31
CA GLY A 55 7.09 3.22 9.30
C GLY A 55 8.60 3.40 9.09
N PRO A 56 9.10 4.65 9.10
CA PRO A 56 10.52 4.96 8.89
C PRO A 56 11.43 4.34 9.95
N GLU A 57 10.98 4.25 11.20
CA GLU A 57 11.74 3.62 12.30
C GLU A 57 11.99 2.13 12.04
N GLY A 58 11.09 1.46 11.31
CA GLY A 58 11.25 0.08 10.89
C GLY A 58 12.51 -0.17 10.04
N LEU A 59 13.03 0.85 9.35
CA LEU A 59 14.24 0.75 8.52
C LEU A 59 15.54 0.66 9.33
N ALA A 60 15.51 1.08 10.60
CA ALA A 60 16.62 0.99 11.55
C ALA A 60 16.76 -0.39 12.19
N VAL A 61 15.68 -1.19 12.20
CA VAL A 61 15.66 -2.52 12.82
C VAL A 61 16.50 -3.53 12.02
N GLU A 62 17.55 -4.07 12.65
CA GLU A 62 18.37 -5.14 12.07
C GLU A 62 17.62 -6.48 12.12
N ARG A 63 17.43 -7.09 10.95
CA ARG A 63 16.67 -8.34 10.78
C ARG A 63 17.52 -9.52 10.35
N ARG A 64 18.81 -9.32 10.03
CA ARG A 64 19.71 -10.41 9.64
C ARG A 64 19.90 -11.41 10.79
N GLY A 65 19.86 -12.70 10.46
CA GLY A 65 20.06 -13.79 11.41
C GLY A 65 18.90 -14.02 12.39
N ARG A 66 17.84 -13.20 12.35
CA ARG A 66 16.65 -13.41 13.17
C ARG A 66 15.88 -14.62 12.62
N LYS A 67 15.68 -15.65 13.45
CA LYS A 67 14.80 -16.78 13.12
C LYS A 67 13.39 -16.24 12.93
N ILE A 68 12.75 -16.55 11.81
CA ILE A 68 11.34 -16.23 11.57
C ILE A 68 10.52 -17.16 12.48
N THR A 69 10.18 -16.71 13.67
CA THR A 69 9.25 -17.41 14.56
C THR A 69 7.85 -16.82 14.37
N GLY A 70 6.89 -17.66 13.95
CA GLY A 70 5.48 -17.33 14.05
C GLY A 70 4.94 -16.33 13.04
N ARG A 71 5.07 -16.58 11.73
CA ARG A 71 4.19 -15.92 10.75
C ARG A 71 2.74 -16.36 11.07
N PRO A 72 1.86 -15.48 11.59
CA PRO A 72 0.45 -15.82 11.64
C PRO A 72 -0.01 -15.92 10.18
N ARG A 73 -0.53 -17.08 9.79
CA ARG A 73 -0.98 -17.29 8.40
C ARG A 73 -2.29 -16.54 8.08
N LYS A 74 -2.91 -15.92 9.08
CA LYS A 74 -4.25 -15.33 9.00
C LYS A 74 -4.30 -14.03 9.81
N LEU A 75 -5.09 -13.07 9.33
CA LEU A 75 -5.51 -11.92 10.13
C LEU A 75 -6.23 -12.43 11.40
N PRO A 76 -6.18 -11.70 12.52
CA PRO A 76 -7.03 -12.00 13.66
C PRO A 76 -8.48 -12.02 13.19
N GLN A 77 -9.17 -13.14 13.37
CA GLN A 77 -10.51 -13.40 12.81
C GLN A 77 -11.50 -12.25 13.09
N SER A 78 -11.41 -11.63 14.27
CA SER A 78 -12.19 -10.45 14.66
C SER A 78 -12.09 -9.28 13.66
N THR A 79 -10.89 -8.99 13.16
CA THR A 79 -10.69 -7.85 12.24
C THR A 79 -11.25 -8.10 10.85
N GLU A 80 -11.30 -9.37 10.42
CA GLU A 80 -11.84 -9.76 9.11
C GLU A 80 -13.37 -9.66 9.11
N GLU A 81 -14.00 -10.10 10.20
CA GLU A 81 -15.45 -9.99 10.42
C GLU A 81 -15.90 -8.51 10.44
N ASP A 82 -15.19 -7.65 11.16
CA ASP A 82 -15.48 -6.21 11.22
C ASP A 82 -15.38 -5.54 9.85
N LEU A 83 -14.34 -5.86 9.07
CA LEU A 83 -14.16 -5.34 7.71
C LEU A 83 -15.26 -5.82 6.75
N ILE A 84 -15.71 -7.08 6.89
CA ILE A 84 -16.81 -7.61 6.08
C ILE A 84 -18.11 -6.88 6.42
N ALA A 85 -18.40 -6.66 7.70
CA ALA A 85 -19.58 -5.94 8.15
C ALA A 85 -19.59 -4.49 7.62
N GLU A 86 -18.46 -3.80 7.71
CA GLU A 86 -18.31 -2.45 7.17
C GLU A 86 -18.48 -2.43 5.64
N ASN A 87 -17.89 -3.39 4.91
CA ASN A 87 -18.04 -3.47 3.46
C ASN A 87 -19.51 -3.72 3.05
N GLN A 88 -20.23 -4.57 3.79
CA GLN A 88 -21.65 -4.81 3.56
C GLN A 88 -22.49 -3.55 3.81
N ARG A 89 -22.21 -2.82 4.90
CA ARG A 89 -22.86 -1.54 5.21
C ARG A 89 -22.65 -0.53 4.08
N LEU A 90 -21.41 -0.35 3.64
CA LEU A 90 -21.06 0.58 2.56
C LEU A 90 -21.73 0.19 1.23
N ARG A 91 -21.81 -1.11 0.92
CA ARG A 91 -22.52 -1.58 -0.28
C ARG A 91 -24.01 -1.25 -0.23
N ALA A 92 -24.64 -1.41 0.95
CA ALA A 92 -26.04 -1.05 1.14
C ALA A 92 -26.27 0.46 0.98
N GLU A 93 -25.40 1.28 1.56
CA GLU A 93 -25.45 2.74 1.42
C GLU A 93 -25.28 3.18 -0.05
N VAL A 94 -24.31 2.62 -0.77
CA VAL A 94 -24.10 2.89 -2.19
C VAL A 94 -25.32 2.47 -3.01
N ALA A 95 -25.94 1.33 -2.72
CA ALA A 95 -27.16 0.88 -3.40
C ALA A 95 -28.33 1.83 -3.14
N TYR A 96 -28.50 2.29 -1.90
CA TYR A 96 -29.53 3.25 -1.52
C TYR A 96 -29.36 4.58 -2.26
N LEU A 97 -28.14 5.12 -2.30
CA LEU A 97 -27.84 6.37 -3.00
C LEU A 97 -28.10 6.27 -4.51
N LYS A 98 -27.74 5.14 -5.15
CA LYS A 98 -28.04 4.89 -6.57
C LYS A 98 -29.54 4.85 -6.85
N ASN A 99 -30.31 4.22 -5.98
CA ASN A 99 -31.77 4.17 -6.10
C ASN A 99 -32.39 5.56 -5.95
N LEU A 100 -31.91 6.35 -4.99
CA LEU A 100 -32.36 7.73 -4.81
C LEU A 100 -32.07 8.58 -6.04
N GLN A 101 -30.86 8.49 -6.60
CA GLN A 101 -30.50 9.17 -7.85
C GLN A 101 -31.41 8.76 -9.01
N ALA A 102 -31.69 7.46 -9.16
CA ALA A 102 -32.59 6.96 -10.20
C ALA A 102 -34.01 7.55 -10.09
N LEU A 103 -34.55 7.67 -8.87
CA LEU A 103 -35.86 8.27 -8.64
C LEU A 103 -35.90 9.76 -8.97
N VAL A 104 -34.84 10.50 -8.64
CA VAL A 104 -34.70 11.92 -8.98
C VAL A 104 -34.67 12.09 -10.50
N LEU A 105 -33.84 11.31 -11.21
CA LEU A 105 -33.75 11.36 -12.67
C LEU A 105 -35.09 11.03 -13.35
N GLU A 106 -35.82 10.02 -12.86
CA GLU A 106 -37.14 9.68 -13.41
C GLU A 106 -38.16 10.81 -13.15
N ARG A 107 -38.10 11.48 -12.00
CA ARG A 107 -38.96 12.63 -11.69
C ARG A 107 -38.68 13.79 -12.65
N GLU A 108 -37.41 14.13 -12.87
CA GLU A 108 -36.99 15.18 -13.80
C GLU A 108 -37.44 14.87 -15.23
N ARG A 109 -37.24 13.62 -15.69
CA ARG A 109 -37.69 13.16 -17.00
C ARG A 109 -39.20 13.32 -17.19
N ARG A 110 -39.99 13.00 -16.17
CA ARG A 110 -41.46 13.18 -16.20
C ARG A 110 -41.86 14.65 -16.23
N GLN A 111 -41.14 15.53 -15.52
CA GLN A 111 -41.42 16.96 -15.53
C GLN A 111 -41.10 17.60 -16.88
N GLN A 112 -39.99 17.20 -17.52
CA GLN A 112 -39.66 17.66 -18.87
C GLN A 112 -40.73 17.27 -19.88
N LYS A 113 -41.22 16.02 -19.86
CA LYS A 113 -42.31 15.57 -20.76
C LYS A 113 -43.64 16.31 -20.60
N LYS A 114 -43.91 16.89 -19.42
CA LYS A 114 -45.14 17.68 -19.17
C LYS A 114 -45.04 19.14 -19.60
N ARG A 115 -43.82 19.63 -19.88
CA ARG A 115 -43.55 21.01 -20.29
C ARG A 115 -43.52 21.19 -21.81
N TRP A 116 -43.52 20.10 -22.56
CA TRP A 116 -43.71 20.04 -24.02
C TRP A 116 -45.14 19.60 -24.32
#